data_AF-A0A849R6Q9-F1
#
_entry.id   AF-A0A849R6Q9-F1
#
_cell.length_a   1.000
_cell.length_b   1.000
_cell.length_c   1.000
_cell.angle_alpha   90.00
_cell.angle_beta   90.00
_cell.angle_gamma   90.00
#
_symmetry.space_group_name_H-M   'P 1'
#
loop_
_entity.id
_entity.type
_entity.pdbx_description
1 polymer ?
#
loop_
_entity_poly.entity_id
_entity_poly.type
_entity_poly.pdbx_seq_one_letter_code
_entity_poly.pdbx_strand_id
1 'polypeptide(L)'
;MSFDYKRMMKFEHNVGKKEKKYRLYAGAALLVISIFTAQILLLLVGLVLVATGYSGWCPAYSGLGKNTCTVADVVAAVVETPKADAPKAEKKAK
;
A
#
# COMPACT_ATOMS: atom_id res chain seq x y z
N MET A 1 -24.05 12.57 1.63
CA MET A 1 -22.58 12.56 1.47
C MET A 1 -22.31 12.02 0.08
N SER A 2 -21.78 12.84 -0.83
CA SER A 2 -21.44 12.38 -2.18
C SER A 2 -20.19 11.53 -2.08
N PHE A 3 -20.28 10.26 -2.48
CA PHE A 3 -19.10 9.41 -2.65
C PHE A 3 -18.48 9.76 -4.01
N ASP A 4 -17.28 10.32 -4.00
CA ASP A 4 -16.60 10.76 -5.21
C ASP A 4 -15.96 9.54 -5.91
N TYR A 5 -16.73 8.88 -6.78
CA TYR A 5 -16.27 7.75 -7.58
C TYR A 5 -15.02 8.10 -8.41
N LYS A 6 -14.89 9.36 -8.84
CA LYS A 6 -13.72 9.85 -9.59
C LYS A 6 -12.45 9.85 -8.74
N ARG A 7 -12.55 10.15 -7.44
CA ARG A 7 -11.42 10.03 -6.50
C ARG A 7 -11.13 8.58 -6.17
N MET A 8 -12.16 7.73 -6.05
CA MET A 8 -11.97 6.31 -5.74
C MET A 8 -11.08 5.59 -6.76
N MET A 9 -11.09 5.99 -8.04
CA MET A 9 -10.22 5.41 -9.07
C MET A 9 -8.89 6.14 -9.23
N LYS A 10 -8.69 7.25 -8.53
CA LYS A 10 -7.45 8.02 -8.57
C LYS A 10 -6.49 7.51 -7.50
N PHE A 11 -5.32 7.06 -7.91
CA PHE A 11 -4.23 6.69 -7.01
C PHE A 11 -3.69 7.93 -6.30
N GLU A 12 -4.13 8.15 -5.06
CA GLU A 12 -3.62 9.19 -4.16
C GLU A 12 -3.11 8.53 -2.88
N HIS A 13 -1.92 8.91 -2.40
CA HIS A 13 -1.38 8.33 -1.17
C HIS A 13 -2.16 8.87 0.05
N ASN A 14 -3.11 8.06 0.55
CA ASN A 14 -4.06 8.46 1.59
C ASN A 14 -3.96 7.64 2.89
N VAL A 15 -3.09 6.62 2.91
CA VAL A 15 -2.88 5.74 4.05
C VAL A 15 -1.59 6.11 4.78
N GLY A 16 -1.71 6.60 6.02
CA GLY A 16 -0.56 6.84 6.89
C GLY A 16 0.13 5.55 7.38
N LYS A 17 1.33 5.67 7.97
CA LYS A 17 2.14 4.51 8.41
C LYS A 17 1.42 3.62 9.42
N LYS A 18 0.59 4.20 10.29
CA LYS A 18 -0.15 3.44 11.31
C LYS A 18 -1.10 2.46 10.63
N GLU A 19 -1.98 2.94 9.76
CA GLU A 19 -2.91 2.06 9.06
C GLU A 19 -2.25 1.17 8.01
N LYS A 20 -1.13 1.60 7.41
CA LYS A 20 -0.29 0.72 6.57
C LYS A 20 0.17 -0.51 7.35
N LYS A 21 0.68 -0.30 8.57
CA LYS A 21 1.09 -1.41 9.47
C LYS A 21 -0.09 -2.30 9.82
N TYR A 22 -1.24 -1.72 10.23
CA TYR A 22 -2.42 -2.53 10.54
C TYR A 22 -2.89 -3.36 9.35
N ARG A 23 -2.92 -2.81 8.12
CA ARG A 23 -3.30 -3.55 6.90
C ARG A 23 -2.32 -4.66 6.55
N LEU A 24 -1.01 -4.42 6.69
CA LEU A 24 0.00 -5.44 6.46
C LEU A 24 -0.03 -6.55 7.51
N TYR A 25 -0.11 -6.21 8.80
CA TYR A 25 -0.20 -7.20 9.88
C TYR A 25 -1.51 -8.00 9.83
N ALA A 26 -2.64 -7.33 9.64
CA ALA A 26 -3.93 -8.00 9.51
C ALA A 26 -3.97 -8.88 8.25
N GLY A 27 -3.47 -8.37 7.12
CA GLY A 27 -3.40 -9.11 5.87
C GLY A 27 -2.50 -10.34 5.98
N ALA A 28 -1.31 -10.20 6.58
CA ALA A 28 -0.39 -11.30 6.81
C ALA A 28 -0.99 -12.36 7.75
N ALA A 29 -1.58 -11.95 8.87
CA ALA A 29 -2.26 -12.86 9.79
C ALA A 29 -3.40 -13.62 9.09
N LEU A 30 -4.20 -12.91 8.28
CA LEU A 30 -5.32 -13.49 7.54
C LEU A 30 -4.83 -14.47 6.46
N LEU A 31 -3.74 -14.17 5.76
CA LEU A 31 -3.11 -15.11 4.83
C LEU A 31 -2.65 -16.39 5.53
N VAL A 32 -2.02 -16.28 6.70
CA VAL A 32 -1.60 -17.46 7.48
C VAL A 32 -2.82 -18.31 7.86
N ILE A 33 -3.85 -17.69 8.45
CA ILE A 33 -5.09 -18.38 8.84
C ILE A 33 -5.78 -19.01 7.61
N SER A 34 -5.77 -18.32 6.48
CA SER A 34 -6.36 -18.80 5.24
C SER A 34 -5.70 -20.06 4.70
N ILE A 35 -4.38 -20.19 4.85
CA ILE A 35 -3.65 -21.38 4.43
C ILE A 35 -4.05 -22.57 5.31
N PHE A 36 -4.16 -22.37 6.64
CA PHE A 36 -4.59 -23.43 7.56
C PHE A 36 -6.06 -23.83 7.38
N THR A 37 -6.92 -22.89 7.01
CA THR A 37 -8.37 -23.14 6.82
C THR A 37 -8.73 -23.54 5.39
N ALA A 38 -7.76 -23.55 4.45
CA ALA A 38 -7.94 -23.83 3.02
C ALA A 38 -9.06 -23.01 2.35
N GLN A 39 -9.32 -21.80 2.85
CA GLN A 39 -10.41 -20.93 2.40
C GLN A 39 -9.90 -19.92 1.36
N ILE A 40 -10.19 -20.17 0.09
CA ILE A 40 -9.78 -19.31 -1.03
C ILE A 40 -10.27 -17.86 -0.89
N LEU A 41 -11.47 -17.65 -0.34
CA LEU A 41 -12.01 -16.31 -0.14
C LEU A 41 -11.19 -15.50 0.87
N LEU A 42 -10.77 -16.12 1.98
CA LEU A 42 -9.91 -15.48 2.97
C LEU A 42 -8.55 -15.15 2.34
N LEU A 43 -8.01 -16.04 1.51
CA LEU A 43 -6.73 -15.82 0.83
C LEU A 43 -6.78 -14.56 -0.04
N LEU A 44 -7.84 -14.42 -0.85
CA LEU A 44 -8.03 -13.26 -1.72
C LEU A 44 -8.21 -11.97 -0.91
N VAL A 45 -8.99 -12.00 0.17
CA VAL A 45 -9.17 -10.83 1.05
C VAL A 45 -7.83 -10.44 1.69
N GLY A 46 -7.06 -11.40 2.20
CA GLY A 46 -5.74 -11.17 2.77
C GLY A 46 -4.78 -10.55 1.76
N LEU A 47 -4.77 -11.06 0.52
CA LEU A 47 -3.94 -10.55 -0.56
C LEU A 47 -4.29 -9.10 -0.93
N VAL A 48 -5.59 -8.78 -1.06
CA VAL A 48 -6.05 -7.41 -1.33
C VAL A 48 -5.67 -6.47 -0.18
N LEU A 49 -5.76 -6.92 1.07
CA LEU A 49 -5.39 -6.12 2.24
C LEU A 49 -3.89 -5.80 2.26
N VAL A 50 -3.06 -6.79 1.94
CA VAL A 50 -1.60 -6.61 1.81
C VAL A 50 -1.28 -5.68 0.64
N ALA A 51 -1.90 -5.89 -0.53
CA ALA A 51 -1.68 -5.06 -1.71
C ALA A 51 -2.07 -3.60 -1.47
N THR A 52 -3.23 -3.35 -0.87
CA THR A 52 -3.69 -1.98 -0.52
C THR A 52 -2.80 -1.33 0.56
N GLY A 53 -2.34 -2.10 1.54
CA GLY A 53 -1.35 -1.65 2.52
C GLY A 53 0.00 -1.30 1.87
N TYR A 54 0.47 -2.12 0.92
CA TYR A 54 1.72 -1.90 0.21
C TYR A 54 1.67 -0.64 -0.67
N SER A 55 0.61 -0.48 -1.45
CA SER A 55 0.38 0.68 -2.33
C SER A 55 0.14 1.99 -1.55
N GLY A 56 -0.18 1.92 -0.26
CA GLY A 56 -0.45 3.11 0.55
C GLY A 56 -1.70 3.88 0.14
N TRP A 57 -2.64 3.18 -0.51
CA TRP A 57 -3.86 3.76 -1.04
C TRP A 57 -5.06 2.86 -0.75
N CYS A 58 -6.11 3.46 -0.21
CA CYS A 58 -7.39 2.83 0.02
C CYS A 58 -8.47 3.51 -0.85
N PRO A 59 -9.07 2.80 -1.83
CA PRO A 59 -10.09 3.37 -2.73
C PRO A 59 -11.29 3.94 -1.95
N ALA A 60 -11.72 3.24 -0.90
CA ALA A 60 -12.83 3.67 -0.05
C ALA A 60 -12.53 4.98 0.68
N TYR A 61 -11.29 5.19 1.13
CA TYR A 61 -10.89 6.44 1.79
C TYR A 61 -10.80 7.58 0.78
N SER A 62 -10.28 7.32 -0.43
CA SER A 62 -10.26 8.30 -1.52
C SER A 62 -11.65 8.76 -1.93
N GLY A 63 -12.60 7.83 -2.11
CA GLY A 63 -13.99 8.18 -2.45
C GLY A 63 -14.72 8.95 -1.34
N LEU A 64 -14.26 8.83 -0.09
CA LEU A 64 -14.75 9.61 1.06
C LEU A 64 -13.91 10.88 1.33
N GLY A 65 -12.87 11.15 0.55
CA GLY A 65 -11.96 12.29 0.76
C GLY A 65 -11.12 12.22 2.05
N LYS A 66 -10.99 11.04 2.67
CA LYS A 66 -10.24 10.86 3.93
C LYS A 66 -8.77 10.57 3.66
N ASN A 67 -7.90 11.22 4.42
CA ASN A 67 -6.45 11.02 4.38
C ASN A 67 -5.94 10.89 5.80
N THR A 68 -5.10 9.88 6.04
CA THR A 68 -4.53 9.62 7.37
C THR A 68 -3.01 9.73 7.41
N CYS A 69 -2.42 10.20 6.31
CA CYS A 69 -1.01 10.53 6.20
C CYS A 69 -0.65 11.64 7.20
N THR A 70 0.34 11.37 8.05
CA THR A 70 0.91 12.36 8.96
C THR A 70 2.14 13.02 8.34
N VAL A 71 2.58 14.16 8.87
CA VAL A 71 3.82 14.84 8.42
C VAL A 71 5.03 13.89 8.51
N ALA A 72 5.08 13.04 9.55
CA ALA A 72 6.12 12.04 9.71
C ALA A 72 6.09 10.95 8.61
N ASP A 73 4.96 10.74 7.95
CA ASP A 73 4.81 9.80 6.84
C ASP A 73 5.34 10.40 5.55
N VAL A 74 5.05 11.68 5.29
CA VAL A 74 5.61 12.45 4.16
C VAL A 74 7.13 12.47 4.27
N VAL A 75 7.68 12.78 5.45
CA VAL A 75 9.13 12.86 5.68
C VAL A 75 9.82 11.51 5.42
N ALA A 76 9.22 10.38 5.78
CA ALA A 76 9.85 9.09 5.47
C ALA A 76 9.78 8.72 3.99
N ALA A 77 8.74 9.12 3.26
CA ALA A 77 8.71 8.93 1.80
C ALA A 77 9.81 9.73 1.08
N VAL A 78 10.21 10.91 1.60
CA VAL A 78 11.33 11.68 1.05
C VAL A 78 12.71 11.16 1.50
N VAL A 79 12.77 10.40 2.59
CA VAL A 79 14.01 9.80 3.11
C VAL A 79 14.26 8.41 2.52
N GLU A 80 13.20 7.68 2.12
CA GLU A 80 13.27 6.41 1.41
C GLU A 80 13.49 6.55 -0.11
N THR A 81 13.89 7.72 -0.62
CA THR A 81 14.65 7.80 -1.88
C THR A 81 16.15 7.74 -1.57
N PRO A 82 16.75 6.54 -1.41
CA PRO A 82 18.17 6.42 -1.67
C PRO A 82 18.34 6.71 -3.15
N LYS A 83 18.91 7.87 -3.47
CA LYS A 83 19.97 8.04 -4.48
C LYS A 83 20.08 6.84 -5.44
N ALA A 84 19.24 6.83 -6.47
CA ALA A 84 19.41 5.98 -7.64
C ALA A 84 19.69 6.85 -8.88
N ASP A 85 20.47 7.91 -8.69
CA ASP A 85 21.22 8.55 -9.77
C ASP A 85 22.67 8.07 -9.67
N ALA A 86 22.95 6.93 -10.30
CA ALA A 86 24.30 6.58 -10.73
C ALA A 86 24.20 5.82 -12.07
N PRO A 87 24.92 6.28 -13.11
CA PRO A 87 24.76 5.81 -14.48
C PRO A 87 25.21 4.36 -14.65
N LYS A 88 24.47 3.59 -15.45
CA LYS A 88 24.89 2.28 -15.95
C LYS A 88 26.24 2.43 -16.67
N ALA A 89 27.32 1.99 -16.02
CA ALA A 89 28.57 1.68 -16.71
C ALA A 89 28.42 0.32 -17.40
N GLU A 90 28.20 0.38 -18.70
CA GLU A 90 28.17 -0.74 -19.63
C GLU A 90 29.52 -1.47 -19.63
N LYS A 91 29.62 -2.64 -19.00
CA LYS A 91 30.73 -3.58 -19.25
C LYS A 91 30.41 -4.38 -20.51
N LYS A 92 30.87 -3.88 -21.66
CA LYS A 92 31.09 -4.71 -22.85
C LYS A 92 32.26 -5.66 -22.56
N ALA A 93 31.95 -6.94 -22.41
CA ALA A 93 32.91 -8.00 -22.59
C ALA A 93 33.31 -8.05 -24.07
N LYS A 94 34.60 -7.89 -24.34
CA LYS A 94 35.26 -8.27 -25.59
C LYS A 94 36.61 -8.87 -25.21
#